data_AF-A0A7S1BD75-F1
#
_entry.id   AF-A0A7S1BD75-F1
#
_cell.length_a   1.000
_cell.length_b   1.000
_cell.length_c   1.000
_cell.angle_alpha   90.00
_cell.angle_beta   90.00
_cell.angle_gamma   90.00
#
_symmetry.space_group_name_H-M   'P 1'
#
loop_
_entity.id
_entity.type
_entity.pdbx_description
1 polymer ?
#
loop_
_entity_poly.entity_id
_entity_poly.type
_entity_poly.pdbx_seq_one_letter_code
_entity_poly.pdbx_strand_id
1 'polypeptide(L)'
;NELGMGAVYQKVCQHVKFGELIGAAPEVQGVGRNSLSADDLVAASVSNWGGYGLAAAAALVRYSDESGRRNEAGGLRKDELEKLMQRCLPSIDEEADIITNIVKVAGCRDGVSGKQEATVDGLPLQTSLDRLADVMRLAMVATEN
;
A
#
# COMPACT_ATOMS: atom_id res chain seq x y z
N ASN A 1 6.87 -3.37 -13.11
CA ASN A 1 6.84 -4.65 -13.86
C ASN A 1 6.23 -5.78 -13.02
N GLU A 2 5.26 -5.44 -12.18
CA GLU A 2 4.74 -6.29 -11.12
C GLU A 2 3.47 -7.04 -11.58
N LEU A 3 3.08 -8.06 -10.82
CA LEU A 3 1.78 -8.70 -10.99
C LEU A 3 0.66 -7.65 -10.88
N GLY A 4 -0.32 -7.75 -11.76
CA GLY A 4 -1.45 -6.82 -11.85
C GLY A 4 -1.26 -5.71 -12.88
N MET A 5 -0.01 -5.31 -13.16
CA MET A 5 0.31 -4.20 -14.08
C MET A 5 -0.06 -4.50 -15.55
N GLY A 6 -0.41 -5.75 -15.88
CA GLY A 6 -0.99 -6.11 -17.19
C GLY A 6 -2.24 -5.29 -17.52
N ALA A 7 -3.02 -4.89 -16.51
CA ALA A 7 -4.21 -4.06 -16.66
C ALA A 7 -3.91 -2.66 -17.26
N VAL A 8 -2.69 -2.17 -17.09
CA VAL A 8 -2.24 -0.86 -17.61
C VAL A 8 -1.01 -0.98 -18.51
N TYR A 9 -0.75 -2.16 -19.08
CA TYR A 9 0.46 -2.48 -19.86
C TYR A 9 0.77 -1.43 -20.94
N GLN A 10 -0.25 -1.00 -21.70
CA GLN A 10 -0.06 0.00 -22.76
C GLN A 10 0.47 1.34 -22.22
N LYS A 11 0.05 1.76 -21.02
CA LYS A 11 0.58 2.97 -20.37
C LYS A 11 2.00 2.77 -19.87
N VAL A 12 2.34 1.57 -19.41
CA VAL A 12 3.72 1.22 -19.05
C VAL A 12 4.63 1.33 -20.27
N CYS A 13 4.26 0.76 -21.41
CA CYS A 13 5.04 0.88 -22.65
C CYS A 13 5.25 2.32 -23.10
N GLN A 14 4.23 3.18 -22.94
CA GLN A 14 4.27 4.58 -23.38
C GLN A 14 5.09 5.49 -22.48
N HIS A 15 5.08 5.26 -21.16
CA HIS A 15 5.56 6.25 -20.19
C HIS A 15 6.72 5.76 -19.32
N VAL A 16 6.92 4.45 -19.20
CA VAL A 16 8.00 3.89 -18.39
C VAL A 16 9.19 3.58 -19.28
N LYS A 17 10.39 3.98 -18.84
CA LYS A 17 11.64 3.67 -19.55
C LYS A 17 11.77 2.16 -19.74
N PHE A 18 11.99 1.73 -20.97
CA PHE A 18 12.02 0.31 -21.38
C PHE A 18 10.69 -0.44 -21.17
N GLY A 19 9.55 0.25 -21.12
CA GLY A 19 8.26 -0.34 -20.79
C GLY A 19 7.82 -1.50 -21.70
N GLU A 20 8.21 -1.50 -22.99
CA GLU A 20 7.98 -2.64 -23.88
C GLU A 20 8.76 -3.90 -23.47
N LEU A 21 9.96 -3.72 -22.89
CA LEU A 21 10.82 -4.80 -22.45
C LEU A 21 10.45 -5.30 -21.04
N ILE A 22 10.13 -4.38 -20.12
CA ILE A 22 9.94 -4.72 -18.71
C ILE A 22 8.47 -4.81 -18.31
N GLY A 23 7.53 -4.32 -19.11
CA GLY A 23 6.12 -4.32 -18.76
C GLY A 23 5.60 -5.74 -18.56
N ALA A 24 4.80 -5.94 -17.51
CA ALA A 24 4.11 -7.20 -17.29
C ALA A 24 3.01 -7.36 -18.35
N ALA A 25 3.30 -8.07 -19.44
CA ALA A 25 2.36 -8.24 -20.54
C ALA A 25 1.08 -8.97 -20.06
N PRO A 26 -0.11 -8.56 -20.50
CA PRO A 26 -1.36 -9.13 -20.02
C PRO A 26 -1.49 -10.62 -20.33
N GLU A 27 -0.84 -11.12 -21.38
CA GLU A 27 -0.86 -12.53 -21.76
C GLU A 27 0.54 -13.14 -21.66
N VAL A 28 0.65 -14.22 -20.89
CA VAL A 28 1.85 -15.05 -20.83
C VAL A 28 1.56 -16.36 -21.55
N GLN A 29 2.41 -16.68 -22.52
CA GLN A 29 2.29 -17.91 -23.31
C GLN A 29 2.21 -19.13 -22.40
N GLY A 30 1.13 -19.91 -22.54
CA GLY A 30 0.90 -21.14 -21.78
C GLY A 30 0.28 -20.97 -20.38
N VAL A 31 0.01 -19.74 -19.91
CA VAL A 31 -0.63 -19.50 -18.59
C VAL A 31 -2.09 -19.09 -18.74
N GLY A 32 -2.43 -18.38 -19.83
CA GLY A 32 -3.80 -17.96 -20.14
C GLY A 32 -3.89 -16.46 -20.42
N ARG A 33 -5.04 -16.02 -20.92
CA ARG A 33 -5.32 -14.61 -21.15
C ARG A 33 -5.40 -13.85 -19.83
N ASN A 34 -4.93 -12.61 -19.83
CA ASN A 34 -4.94 -11.70 -18.66
C ASN A 34 -4.18 -12.25 -17.44
N SER A 35 -3.27 -13.20 -17.61
CA SER A 35 -2.56 -13.89 -16.53
C SER A 35 -1.76 -12.97 -15.60
N LEU A 36 -1.36 -11.77 -16.07
CA LEU A 36 -0.66 -10.76 -15.26
C LEU A 36 -1.48 -9.49 -15.04
N SER A 37 -2.76 -9.50 -15.40
CA SER A 37 -3.67 -8.36 -15.16
C SER A 37 -4.45 -8.60 -13.88
N ALA A 38 -4.60 -7.55 -13.08
CA ALA A 38 -5.51 -7.57 -11.94
C ALA A 38 -6.86 -6.99 -12.37
N ASP A 39 -7.93 -7.44 -11.74
CA ASP A 39 -9.27 -6.85 -11.92
C ASP A 39 -9.28 -5.40 -11.39
N ASP A 40 -8.67 -5.19 -10.23
CA ASP A 40 -8.44 -3.89 -9.61
C ASP A 40 -6.94 -3.66 -9.36
N LEU A 41 -6.46 -2.46 -9.68
CA LEU A 41 -5.03 -2.11 -9.57
C LEU A 41 -4.84 -0.87 -8.70
N VAL A 42 -4.03 -1.01 -7.65
CA VAL A 42 -3.50 0.12 -6.86
C VAL A 42 -2.07 0.39 -7.30
N ALA A 43 -1.89 1.45 -8.08
CA ALA A 43 -0.56 1.96 -8.42
C ALA A 43 -0.12 3.02 -7.39
N ALA A 44 1.09 2.87 -6.85
CA ALA A 44 1.68 3.80 -5.89
C ALA A 44 3.18 4.03 -6.21
N SER A 45 3.77 5.10 -5.67
CA SER A 45 5.20 5.38 -5.85
C SER A 45 6.10 4.35 -5.17
N VAL A 46 5.65 3.81 -4.04
CA VAL A 46 6.24 2.67 -3.32
C VAL A 46 5.09 1.74 -2.96
N SER A 47 5.25 0.45 -3.26
CA SER A 47 4.16 -0.53 -3.13
C SER A 47 3.65 -0.67 -1.68
N ASN A 48 4.55 -0.59 -0.69
CA ASN A 48 4.20 -0.56 0.74
C ASN A 48 3.17 0.53 1.06
N TRP A 49 3.35 1.74 0.53
CA TRP A 49 2.47 2.86 0.79
C TRP A 49 1.09 2.67 0.15
N GLY A 50 1.04 2.02 -1.02
CA GLY A 50 -0.22 1.56 -1.62
C GLY A 50 -0.95 0.57 -0.72
N GLY A 51 -0.21 -0.34 -0.07
CA GLY A 51 -0.74 -1.25 0.95
C GLY A 51 -1.32 -0.53 2.16
N TYR A 52 -0.62 0.47 2.70
CA TYR A 52 -1.13 1.30 3.81
C TYR A 52 -2.41 2.04 3.42
N GLY A 53 -2.43 2.65 2.23
CA GLY A 53 -3.60 3.33 1.71
C GLY A 53 -4.81 2.40 1.56
N LEU A 54 -4.59 1.20 1.01
CA LEU A 54 -5.65 0.20 0.86
C LEU A 54 -6.19 -0.28 2.21
N ALA A 55 -5.31 -0.56 3.17
CA ALA A 55 -5.71 -0.98 4.52
C ALA A 55 -6.53 0.11 5.24
N ALA A 56 -6.09 1.37 5.15
CA ALA A 56 -6.82 2.50 5.71
C ALA A 56 -8.18 2.72 5.03
N ALA A 57 -8.24 2.62 3.70
CA ALA A 57 -9.49 2.75 2.96
C ALA A 57 -10.50 1.64 3.34
N ALA A 58 -10.03 0.40 3.45
CA ALA A 58 -10.87 -0.73 3.88
C ALA A 58 -11.42 -0.53 5.31
N ALA A 59 -10.58 -0.01 6.22
CA ALA A 59 -11.00 0.33 7.57
C ALA A 59 -12.06 1.45 7.58
N LEU A 60 -11.92 2.48 6.75
CA LEU A 60 -12.92 3.55 6.61
C LEU A 60 -14.26 3.06 6.06
N VAL A 61 -14.24 2.21 5.03
CA VAL A 61 -15.46 1.60 4.48
C VAL A 61 -16.17 0.79 5.56
N ARG A 62 -15.42 -0.06 6.27
CA ARG A 62 -15.97 -0.86 7.37
C ARG A 62 -16.57 0.00 8.48
N TYR A 63 -15.87 1.07 8.87
CA TYR A 63 -16.34 2.00 9.88
C TYR A 63 -17.61 2.74 9.45
N SER A 64 -17.69 3.13 8.17
CA SER A 64 -18.86 3.81 7.59
C SER A 64 -20.08 2.87 7.54
N ASP A 65 -19.88 1.61 7.13
CA ASP A 65 -20.94 0.60 7.11
C ASP A 65 -21.49 0.32 8.52
N GLU A 66 -20.61 0.20 9.52
CA GLU A 66 -21.03 -0.01 10.91
C GLU A 66 -21.75 1.21 11.47
N SER A 67 -21.27 2.42 11.15
CA SER A 67 -21.90 3.68 11.56
C SER A 67 -23.28 3.85 10.94
N GLY A 68 -23.42 3.56 9.63
CA GLY A 68 -24.70 3.58 8.93
C GLY A 68 -25.74 2.63 9.54
N ARG A 69 -25.31 1.46 10.02
CA ARG A 69 -26.17 0.49 10.72
C ARG A 69 -26.52 0.92 12.16
N ARG A 70 -25.71 1.78 12.79
CA ARG A 70 -25.89 2.25 14.18
C ARG A 70 -26.63 3.57 14.31
N ASN A 71 -26.96 4.23 13.19
CA ASN A 71 -27.72 5.48 13.15
C ASN A 71 -29.17 5.41 13.72
N GLU A 72 -29.55 4.32 14.38
CA GLU A 72 -30.75 4.24 15.23
C GLU A 72 -30.46 4.51 16.73
N ALA A 73 -29.20 4.55 17.22
CA ALA A 73 -28.96 4.69 18.67
C ALA A 73 -27.62 5.32 19.14
N GLY A 74 -26.64 5.65 18.30
CA GLY A 74 -25.40 6.25 18.83
C GLY A 74 -24.45 6.75 17.74
N GLY A 75 -24.00 7.99 17.87
CA GLY A 75 -23.13 8.67 16.89
C GLY A 75 -21.75 8.04 16.71
N LEU A 76 -21.07 8.48 15.65
CA LEU A 76 -19.70 8.10 15.28
C LEU A 76 -18.73 8.32 16.44
N ARG A 77 -18.00 7.27 16.85
CA ARG A 77 -16.99 7.37 17.90
C ARG A 77 -15.59 7.31 17.31
N LYS A 78 -14.87 8.43 17.40
CA LYS A 78 -13.49 8.59 16.89
C LYS A 78 -12.52 7.54 17.47
N ASP A 79 -12.73 7.09 18.70
CA ASP A 79 -11.90 6.06 19.34
C ASP A 79 -12.08 4.67 18.70
N GLU A 80 -13.24 4.38 18.11
CA GLU A 80 -13.47 3.12 17.39
C GLU A 80 -12.73 3.11 16.06
N LEU A 81 -12.75 4.23 15.33
CA LEU A 81 -11.98 4.38 14.11
C LEU A 81 -10.48 4.26 14.40
N GLU A 82 -10.00 4.93 15.44
CA GLU A 82 -8.59 4.86 15.84
C GLU A 82 -8.17 3.42 16.16
N LYS A 83 -8.97 2.68 16.96
CA LYS A 83 -8.72 1.26 17.26
C LYS A 83 -8.75 0.40 16.00
N LEU A 84 -9.63 0.68 15.04
CA LEU A 84 -9.69 -0.06 13.79
C LEU A 84 -8.44 0.21 12.94
N MET A 85 -7.99 1.46 12.86
CA MET A 85 -6.76 1.84 12.16
C MET A 85 -5.54 1.14 12.78
N GLN A 86 -5.41 1.17 14.11
CA GLN A 86 -4.33 0.47 14.84
C GLN A 86 -4.32 -1.05 14.62
N ARG A 87 -5.45 -1.65 14.23
CA ARG A 87 -5.53 -3.09 13.91
C ARG A 87 -5.19 -3.39 12.45
N CYS A 88 -5.36 -2.42 11.57
CA CYS A 88 -5.23 -2.60 10.11
C CYS A 88 -3.89 -2.10 9.58
N LEU A 89 -3.25 -1.16 10.26
CA LEU A 89 -1.95 -0.61 9.89
C LEU A 89 -0.92 -0.86 11.00
N PRO A 90 0.36 -1.03 10.66
CA PRO A 90 1.41 -1.01 11.66
C PRO A 90 1.48 0.38 12.33
N SER A 91 1.89 0.40 13.59
CA SER A 91 2.37 1.62 14.23
C SER A 91 3.71 2.06 13.63
N ILE A 92 4.11 3.30 13.93
CA ILE A 92 5.41 3.84 13.50
C ILE A 92 6.57 3.00 14.02
N ASP A 93 6.48 2.56 15.27
CA ASP A 93 7.51 1.73 15.90
C ASP A 93 7.54 0.32 15.28
N GLU A 94 6.38 -0.29 15.05
CA GLU A 94 6.30 -1.60 14.38
C GLU A 94 6.86 -1.55 12.96
N GLU A 95 6.57 -0.50 12.17
CA GLU A 95 7.11 -0.33 10.83
C GLU A 95 8.64 -0.18 10.85
N ALA A 96 9.16 0.64 11.77
CA ALA A 96 10.60 0.80 11.96
C ALA A 96 11.28 -0.52 12.33
N ASP A 97 10.66 -1.29 13.23
CA ASP A 97 11.15 -2.61 13.65
C ASP A 97 11.08 -3.62 12.50
N ILE A 98 9.98 -3.67 11.74
CA ILE A 98 9.83 -4.56 10.58
C ILE A 98 10.95 -4.29 9.58
N ILE A 99 11.13 -3.05 9.12
CA ILE A 99 12.16 -2.70 8.13
C ILE A 99 13.55 -2.99 8.66
N THR A 100 13.82 -2.63 9.92
CA THR A 100 15.12 -2.87 10.54
C THR A 100 15.43 -4.36 10.65
N ASN A 101 14.44 -5.18 11.01
CA ASN A 101 14.61 -6.61 11.21
C ASN A 101 14.74 -7.37 9.89
N ILE A 102 13.98 -7.04 8.84
CA ILE A 102 14.15 -7.69 7.52
C ILE A 102 15.54 -7.41 6.94
N VAL A 103 16.10 -6.22 7.16
CA VAL A 103 17.47 -5.90 6.73
C VAL A 103 18.49 -6.66 7.57
N LYS A 104 18.42 -6.58 8.90
CA LYS A 104 19.43 -7.15 9.80
C LYS A 104 19.40 -8.67 9.90
N VAL A 105 18.20 -9.26 9.94
CA VAL A 105 18.00 -10.68 10.23
C VAL A 105 17.86 -11.47 8.94
N ALA A 106 17.00 -11.03 8.03
CA ALA A 106 16.76 -11.72 6.76
C ALA A 106 17.76 -11.33 5.67
N GLY A 107 18.57 -10.28 5.90
CA GLY A 107 19.56 -9.82 4.93
C GLY A 107 18.94 -9.15 3.70
N CYS A 108 17.70 -8.67 3.80
CA CYS A 108 17.01 -7.94 2.74
C CYS A 108 17.81 -6.71 2.32
N ARG A 109 17.68 -6.36 1.05
CA ARG A 109 18.40 -5.27 0.41
C ARG A 109 17.43 -4.30 -0.21
N ASP A 110 17.83 -3.04 -0.27
CA ASP A 110 17.11 -2.04 -1.02
C ASP A 110 17.14 -2.35 -2.52
N GLY A 111 15.99 -2.23 -3.18
CA GLY A 111 15.82 -2.57 -4.60
C GLY A 111 16.53 -1.64 -5.57
N VAL A 112 16.87 -0.43 -5.14
CA VAL A 112 17.54 0.59 -5.98
C VAL A 112 19.05 0.57 -5.74
N SER A 113 19.50 0.58 -4.49
CA SER A 113 20.91 0.64 -4.14
C SER A 113 21.59 -0.74 -4.12
N GLY A 114 20.81 -1.81 -3.93
CA GLY A 114 21.32 -3.18 -3.79
C GLY A 114 22.07 -3.45 -2.47
N LYS A 115 22.03 -2.51 -1.51
CA LYS A 115 22.72 -2.59 -0.21
C LYS A 115 21.78 -3.07 0.89
N GLN A 116 22.35 -3.66 1.94
CA GLN A 116 21.65 -4.00 3.18
C GLN A 116 21.59 -2.76 4.06
N GLU A 117 20.65 -1.87 3.78
CA GLU A 117 20.43 -0.64 4.52
C GLU A 117 18.93 -0.45 4.73
N ALA A 118 18.55 0.30 5.77
CA ALA A 118 17.15 0.57 6.12
C ALA A 118 16.55 1.63 5.19
N THR A 119 16.45 1.29 3.90
CA THR A 119 15.81 2.08 2.85
C THR A 119 14.82 1.20 2.09
N VAL A 120 13.84 1.85 1.48
CA VAL A 120 12.86 1.20 0.60
C VAL A 120 12.78 2.01 -0.68
N ASP A 121 12.99 1.38 -1.83
CA ASP A 121 13.07 2.00 -3.16
C ASP A 121 14.04 3.20 -3.21
N GLY A 122 15.17 3.09 -2.49
CA GLY A 122 16.20 4.12 -2.39
C GLY A 122 15.84 5.29 -1.47
N LEU A 123 14.69 5.25 -0.80
CA LEU A 123 14.24 6.28 0.13
C LEU A 123 14.60 5.93 1.58
N PRO A 124 15.03 6.91 2.41
CA PRO A 124 15.30 6.68 3.83
C PRO A 124 14.08 6.12 4.57
N LEU A 125 14.33 5.26 5.58
CA LEU A 125 13.28 4.75 6.48
C LEU A 125 12.30 5.85 6.95
N GLN A 126 12.82 7.01 7.34
CA GLN A 126 11.99 8.13 7.80
C GLN A 126 10.90 8.52 6.79
N THR A 127 11.19 8.46 5.49
CA THR A 127 10.20 8.78 4.45
C THR A 127 9.03 7.80 4.49
N SER A 128 9.27 6.51 4.71
CA SER A 128 8.19 5.53 4.87
C SER A 128 7.37 5.77 6.14
N LEU A 129 8.03 6.10 7.26
CA LEU A 129 7.35 6.43 8.52
C LEU A 129 6.46 7.67 8.37
N ASP A 130 6.94 8.71 7.69
CA ASP A 130 6.17 9.92 7.43
C ASP A 130 4.93 9.63 6.56
N ARG A 131 5.06 8.75 5.55
CA ARG A 131 3.93 8.35 4.70
C ARG A 131 2.89 7.53 5.45
N LEU A 132 3.32 6.62 6.33
CA LEU A 132 2.42 5.88 7.21
C LEU A 132 1.65 6.83 8.14
N ALA A 133 2.35 7.78 8.77
CA ALA A 133 1.73 8.80 9.62
C ALA A 133 0.71 9.66 8.86
N ASP A 134 1.05 10.06 7.63
CA ASP A 134 0.14 10.82 6.76
C ASP A 134 -1.13 10.03 6.41
N VAL A 135 -1.02 8.75 6.08
CA VAL A 135 -2.17 7.88 5.81
C VAL A 135 -3.09 7.80 7.04
N MET A 136 -2.52 7.55 8.22
CA MET A 136 -3.29 7.51 9.47
C MET A 136 -4.00 8.84 9.73
N ARG A 137 -3.28 9.96 9.60
CA ARG A 137 -3.85 11.31 9.80
C ARG A 137 -4.98 11.61 8.82
N LEU A 138 -4.80 11.33 7.54
CA LEU A 138 -5.81 11.56 6.51
C LEU A 138 -7.07 10.72 6.77
N ALA A 139 -6.90 9.46 7.18
CA ALA A 139 -8.03 8.61 7.51
C ALA A 139 -8.85 9.17 8.69
N MET A 140 -8.19 9.70 9.71
CA MET A 140 -8.88 10.29 10.87
C MET A 140 -9.66 11.58 10.54
N VAL A 141 -9.21 12.37 9.56
CA VAL A 141 -9.90 13.61 9.14
C VAL A 141 -11.01 13.34 8.12
N ALA A 142 -10.94 12.22 7.39
CA ALA A 142 -11.93 11.85 6.38
C ALA A 142 -13.36 11.70 6.94
N THR A 143 -13.51 11.48 8.24
CA THR A 143 -14.80 11.33 8.93
C THR A 143 -15.34 12.62 9.54
N GLU A 144 -14.67 13.77 9.32
CA GLU A 144 -15.06 15.08 9.87
C GLU A 144 -15.86 15.95 8.88
N ASN A 145 -16.14 15.46 7.66
CA ASN A 145 -16.98 16.12 6.63
C ASN A 145 -18.34 15.42 6.47
#